data_AF-A0A4R2T4R6-F1
#
_entry.id   AF-A0A4R2T4R6-F1
#
_cell.length_a   1.000
_cell.length_b   1.000
_cell.length_c   1.000
_cell.angle_alpha   90.00
_cell.angle_beta   90.00
_cell.angle_gamma   90.00
#
_symmetry.space_group_name_H-M   'P 1'
#
loop_
_entity.id
_entity.type
_entity.pdbx_description
1 polymer ?
#
loop_
_entity_poly.entity_id
_entity_poly.type
_entity_poly.pdbx_seq_one_letter_code
_entity_poly.pdbx_strand_id
1 'polypeptide(L)'
;MTEETKLNAKEQRLMRRWFRKTGENTIEVKEKRWGILKLLFLVFIMIGIYYDFIDPRYKDNTWNNIQITYQPNKWIENQFNEVASTENPNTTRWGQTKEEFIAWKRELINERGGIFIWHIYILTGTNILFVLFCIWPTKRRVRFDRKRGIIYTYVNNKFHLTEVKKLMRPFPEYFAFIGIGVFFWVHPYQQAKYFANARRGSQMIVSDYTMWLPMIFMWIPGVYQKNKGAVLKRFLVDFMNPNTPPERIASMMEAL
;
A
#
# COMPACT_ATOMS: atom_id res chain seq x y z
N MET A 1 33.32 -27.97 -8.68
CA MET A 1 32.07 -27.99 -7.88
C MET A 1 32.25 -27.01 -6.72
N THR A 2 32.29 -25.69 -6.99
CA THR A 2 32.91 -24.73 -6.05
C THR A 2 32.45 -23.27 -6.22
N GLU A 3 31.17 -23.02 -6.50
CA GLU A 3 30.61 -21.64 -6.47
C GLU A 3 29.25 -21.47 -5.76
N GLU A 4 28.50 -22.53 -5.43
CA GLU A 4 27.14 -22.39 -4.86
C GLU A 4 27.04 -22.47 -3.33
N THR A 5 28.14 -22.71 -2.61
CA THR A 5 28.08 -22.88 -1.14
C THR A 5 28.18 -21.58 -0.36
N LYS A 6 28.86 -20.55 -0.86
CA LYS A 6 29.00 -19.25 -0.17
C LYS A 6 28.19 -18.15 -0.83
N LEU A 7 27.59 -17.27 -0.01
CA LEU A 7 26.87 -16.11 -0.52
C LEU A 7 27.83 -15.10 -1.13
N ASN A 8 27.51 -14.61 -2.33
CA ASN A 8 28.26 -13.51 -2.93
C ASN A 8 27.98 -12.17 -2.21
N ALA A 9 28.80 -11.15 -2.47
CA ALA A 9 28.68 -9.85 -1.79
C ALA A 9 27.30 -9.18 -1.96
N LYS A 10 26.62 -9.39 -3.10
CA LYS A 10 25.29 -8.84 -3.37
C LYS A 10 24.22 -9.56 -2.55
N GLU A 11 24.31 -10.88 -2.46
CA GLU A 11 23.43 -11.72 -1.64
C GLU A 11 23.61 -11.45 -0.15
N GLN A 12 24.84 -11.28 0.33
CA GLN A 12 25.11 -10.87 1.70
C GLN A 12 24.46 -9.51 2.03
N ARG A 13 24.52 -8.53 1.10
CA ARG A 13 23.82 -7.25 1.25
C ARG A 13 22.30 -7.43 1.33
N LEU A 14 21.72 -8.31 0.51
CA LEU A 14 20.29 -8.63 0.56
C LEU A 14 19.89 -9.37 1.86
N MET A 15 20.74 -10.26 2.36
CA MET A 15 20.56 -10.92 3.65
C MET A 15 20.48 -9.89 4.79
N ARG A 16 21.49 -9.03 4.95
CA ARG A 16 21.49 -7.95 5.96
C ARG A 16 20.28 -7.04 5.88
N ARG A 17 19.78 -6.86 4.67
CA ARG A 17 18.67 -5.98 4.38
C ARG A 17 17.33 -6.56 4.85
N TRP A 18 17.09 -7.86 4.66
CA TRP A 18 15.81 -8.49 4.97
C TRP A 18 15.77 -9.20 6.31
N PHE A 19 16.93 -9.58 6.86
CA PHE A 19 16.98 -10.35 8.10
C PHE A 19 17.83 -9.67 9.16
N ARG A 20 17.60 -10.08 10.41
CA ARG A 20 18.41 -9.77 11.57
C ARG A 20 18.74 -11.08 12.29
N LYS A 21 20.00 -11.28 12.67
CA LYS A 21 20.36 -12.37 13.58
C LYS A 21 19.82 -12.09 14.98
N THR A 22 19.11 -13.06 15.56
CA THR A 22 18.56 -12.96 16.93
C THR A 22 19.09 -14.04 17.86
N GLY A 23 19.60 -15.13 17.30
CA GLY A 23 20.31 -16.18 18.02
C GLY A 23 21.24 -16.93 17.07
N GLU A 24 21.92 -17.95 17.57
CA GLU A 24 22.87 -18.75 16.78
C GLU A 24 22.23 -19.46 15.58
N ASN A 25 20.98 -19.89 15.73
CA ASN A 25 20.22 -20.60 14.71
C ASN A 25 18.89 -19.90 14.38
N THR A 26 18.78 -18.61 14.70
CA THR A 26 17.52 -17.87 14.63
C THR A 26 17.67 -16.56 13.87
N ILE A 27 16.92 -16.42 12.79
CA ILE A 27 16.80 -15.18 12.03
C ILE A 27 15.43 -14.56 12.23
N GLU A 28 15.39 -13.23 12.35
CA GLU A 28 14.17 -12.43 12.37
C GLU A 28 14.02 -11.72 11.04
N VAL A 29 12.83 -11.79 10.45
CA VAL A 29 12.50 -11.05 9.23
C VAL A 29 12.23 -9.59 9.58
N LYS A 30 12.99 -8.69 8.95
CA LYS A 30 12.76 -7.26 9.01
C LYS A 30 11.54 -6.95 8.16
N GLU A 31 10.38 -6.73 8.80
CA GLU A 31 9.27 -6.06 8.12
C GLU A 31 9.72 -4.63 7.80
N LYS A 32 9.98 -4.36 6.51
CA LYS A 32 10.31 -3.02 6.08
C LYS A 32 9.02 -2.22 5.99
N ARG A 33 8.95 -1.20 6.84
CA ARG A 33 7.91 -0.18 6.75
C ARG A 33 7.91 0.35 5.32
N TRP A 34 6.73 0.49 4.75
CA TRP A 34 6.46 1.22 3.50
C TRP A 34 6.83 2.72 3.59
N GLY A 35 7.78 3.12 4.44
CA GLY A 35 8.07 4.51 4.78
C GLY A 35 8.39 5.39 3.58
N ILE A 36 9.15 4.88 2.60
CA ILE A 36 9.43 5.60 1.35
C ILE A 36 8.14 5.77 0.53
N LEU A 37 7.30 4.73 0.44
CA LEU A 37 6.02 4.83 -0.27
C LEU A 37 5.07 5.79 0.45
N LYS A 38 5.02 5.76 1.78
CA LYS A 38 4.27 6.72 2.61
C LYS A 38 4.75 8.15 2.38
N LEU A 39 6.07 8.36 2.26
CA LEU A 39 6.65 9.67 1.98
C LEU A 39 6.31 10.14 0.55
N LEU A 40 6.36 9.25 -0.45
CA LEU A 40 5.93 9.57 -1.82
C LEU A 40 4.45 9.96 -1.87
N PHE A 41 3.57 9.18 -1.24
CA PHE A 41 2.14 9.52 -1.14
C PHE A 41 1.90 10.84 -0.41
N LEU A 42 2.66 11.13 0.65
CA LEU A 42 2.58 12.42 1.34
C LEU A 42 2.92 13.57 0.38
N VAL A 43 3.98 13.43 -0.43
CA VAL A 43 4.34 14.44 -1.44
C VAL A 43 3.23 14.61 -2.47
N PHE A 44 2.65 13.52 -2.99
CA PHE A 44 1.52 13.60 -3.93
C PHE A 44 0.30 14.30 -3.32
N ILE A 45 -0.01 14.03 -2.05
CA ILE A 45 -1.10 14.71 -1.33
C ILE A 45 -0.82 16.20 -1.16
N MET A 46 0.41 16.57 -0.78
CA MET A 46 0.80 17.97 -0.66
C MET A 46 0.72 18.71 -1.99
N ILE A 47 1.11 18.05 -3.09
CA ILE A 47 0.96 18.58 -4.45
C ILE A 47 -0.54 18.76 -4.78
N GLY A 48 -1.37 17.77 -4.50
CA GLY A 48 -2.83 17.85 -4.68
C GLY A 48 -3.43 19.03 -3.92
N ILE A 49 -3.17 19.13 -2.61
CA ILE A 49 -3.64 20.24 -1.77
C ILE A 49 -3.17 21.60 -2.30
N TYR A 50 -1.91 21.69 -2.74
CA TYR A 50 -1.39 22.93 -3.32
C TYR A 50 -2.19 23.34 -4.56
N TYR A 51 -2.39 22.44 -5.52
CA TYR A 51 -3.17 22.77 -6.70
C TYR A 51 -4.62 23.06 -6.34
N ASP A 52 -5.24 22.23 -5.51
CA ASP A 52 -6.67 22.32 -5.21
C ASP A 52 -7.05 23.56 -4.38
N PHE A 53 -6.17 24.05 -3.49
CA PHE A 53 -6.51 25.13 -2.54
C PHE A 53 -5.63 26.37 -2.61
N ILE A 54 -4.46 26.31 -3.25
CA ILE A 54 -3.48 27.41 -3.27
C ILE A 54 -3.32 27.97 -4.68
N ASP A 55 -3.16 27.12 -5.70
CA ASP A 55 -2.94 27.58 -7.08
C ASP A 55 -4.17 28.36 -7.60
N PRO A 56 -4.01 29.63 -8.01
CA PRO A 56 -5.11 30.46 -8.49
C PRO A 56 -5.87 29.87 -9.68
N ARG A 57 -5.22 28.99 -10.46
CA ARG A 57 -5.83 28.37 -11.65
C ARG A 57 -6.91 27.34 -11.30
N TYR A 58 -6.85 26.75 -10.12
CA TYR A 58 -7.70 25.62 -9.73
C TYR A 58 -8.49 25.86 -8.44
N LYS A 59 -8.01 26.73 -7.55
CA LYS A 59 -8.61 27.05 -6.25
C LYS A 59 -10.11 27.35 -6.33
N ASP A 60 -10.53 28.21 -7.26
CA ASP A 60 -11.92 28.63 -7.37
C ASP A 60 -12.82 27.49 -7.84
N ASN A 61 -12.31 26.65 -8.74
CA ASN A 61 -13.02 25.45 -9.19
C ASN A 61 -13.22 24.46 -8.04
N THR A 62 -12.19 24.21 -7.23
CA THR A 62 -12.30 23.36 -6.03
C THR A 62 -13.33 23.91 -5.05
N TRP A 63 -13.30 25.21 -4.75
CA TRP A 63 -14.25 25.84 -3.85
C TRP A 63 -15.68 25.75 -4.38
N ASN A 64 -15.89 26.00 -5.67
CA ASN A 64 -17.18 25.83 -6.32
C ASN A 64 -17.68 24.39 -6.21
N ASN A 65 -16.82 23.40 -6.46
CA ASN A 65 -17.18 21.98 -6.34
C ASN A 65 -17.58 21.60 -4.91
N ILE A 66 -16.87 22.13 -3.89
CA ILE A 66 -17.22 21.95 -2.48
C ILE A 66 -18.59 22.56 -2.17
N GLN A 67 -18.84 23.79 -2.62
CA GLN A 67 -20.12 24.48 -2.39
C GLN A 67 -21.28 23.77 -3.11
N ILE A 68 -21.10 23.36 -4.37
CA ILE A 68 -22.11 22.57 -5.11
C ILE A 68 -22.42 21.26 -4.38
N THR A 69 -21.40 20.60 -3.83
CA THR A 69 -21.56 19.29 -3.17
C THR A 69 -22.28 19.39 -1.81
N TYR A 70 -21.89 20.34 -0.96
CA TYR A 70 -22.37 20.41 0.43
C TYR A 70 -23.40 21.52 0.69
N GLN A 71 -23.44 22.57 -0.13
CA GLN A 71 -24.31 23.74 0.04
C GLN A 71 -24.89 24.23 -1.31
N PRO A 72 -25.53 23.36 -2.11
CA PRO A 72 -25.95 23.68 -3.47
C PRO A 72 -26.87 24.89 -3.55
N ASN A 73 -27.86 25.01 -2.65
CA ASN A 73 -28.77 26.15 -2.64
C ASN A 73 -28.03 27.48 -2.41
N LYS A 74 -27.08 27.51 -1.48
CA LYS A 74 -26.27 28.71 -1.20
C LYS A 74 -25.36 29.07 -2.37
N TRP A 75 -24.81 28.08 -3.05
CA TRP A 75 -24.05 28.29 -4.28
C TRP A 75 -24.92 28.91 -5.38
N ILE A 76 -26.13 28.40 -5.59
CA ILE A 76 -27.08 28.95 -6.56
C ILE A 76 -27.45 30.40 -6.21
N GLU A 77 -27.71 30.70 -4.94
CA GLU A 77 -28.01 32.07 -4.48
C GLU A 77 -26.84 33.02 -4.74
N ASN A 78 -25.60 32.61 -4.43
CA ASN A 78 -24.41 33.41 -4.72
C ASN A 78 -24.27 33.68 -6.22
N GLN A 79 -24.47 32.65 -7.04
CA GLN A 79 -24.44 32.77 -8.50
C GLN A 79 -25.55 33.68 -9.05
N PHE A 80 -26.72 33.69 -8.42
CA PHE A 80 -27.79 34.63 -8.76
C PHE A 80 -27.40 36.07 -8.40
N ASN A 81 -26.85 36.29 -7.20
CA ASN A 81 -26.43 37.62 -6.75
C ASN A 81 -25.35 38.24 -7.66
N GLU A 82 -24.47 37.42 -8.25
CA GLU A 82 -23.47 37.89 -9.22
C GLU A 82 -24.07 38.37 -10.55
N VAL A 83 -25.28 37.91 -10.90
CA VAL A 83 -25.94 38.21 -12.18
C VAL A 83 -27.26 38.96 -12.02
N ALA A 84 -27.61 39.35 -10.78
CA ALA A 84 -28.83 40.08 -10.47
C ALA A 84 -28.84 41.45 -11.17
N SER A 85 -30.02 41.87 -11.64
CA SER A 85 -30.20 43.17 -12.27
C SER A 85 -30.07 44.30 -11.26
N THR A 86 -29.45 45.41 -11.68
CA THR A 86 -29.39 46.64 -10.87
C THR A 86 -30.74 47.35 -10.79
N GLU A 87 -31.64 47.10 -11.73
CA GLU A 87 -32.97 47.71 -11.80
C GLU A 87 -34.03 46.92 -11.02
N ASN A 88 -33.93 45.59 -11.02
CA ASN A 88 -34.85 44.71 -10.29
C ASN A 88 -34.09 43.54 -9.64
N PRO A 89 -33.96 43.52 -8.30
CA PRO A 89 -33.18 42.50 -7.60
C PRO A 89 -33.77 41.09 -7.66
N ASN A 90 -35.01 40.93 -8.15
CA ASN A 90 -35.64 39.63 -8.34
C ASN A 90 -35.48 39.06 -9.76
N THR A 91 -34.78 39.77 -10.65
CA THR A 91 -34.49 39.30 -12.00
C THR A 91 -32.98 39.34 -12.27
N THR A 92 -32.53 38.49 -13.19
CA THR A 92 -31.16 38.53 -13.70
C THR A 92 -30.99 39.68 -14.69
N ARG A 93 -29.74 40.06 -15.00
CA ARG A 93 -29.39 41.01 -16.06
C ARG A 93 -29.88 40.62 -17.46
N TRP A 94 -30.36 39.38 -17.63
CA TRP A 94 -30.91 38.85 -18.88
C TRP A 94 -32.45 38.75 -18.84
N GLY A 95 -33.10 39.30 -17.81
CA GLY A 95 -34.55 39.33 -17.69
C GLY A 95 -35.19 38.05 -17.14
N GLN A 96 -34.41 37.00 -16.82
CA GLN A 96 -34.94 35.79 -16.17
C GLN A 96 -35.33 36.07 -14.73
N THR A 97 -36.45 35.49 -14.27
CA THR A 97 -36.86 35.58 -12.87
C THR A 97 -35.94 34.75 -11.97
N LYS A 98 -35.87 35.10 -10.68
CA LYS A 98 -35.09 34.34 -9.68
C LYS A 98 -35.48 32.87 -9.62
N GLU A 99 -36.77 32.57 -9.75
CA GLU A 99 -37.31 31.21 -9.71
C GLU A 99 -36.86 30.39 -10.92
N GLU A 100 -36.95 30.96 -12.13
CA GLU A 100 -36.45 30.34 -13.37
C GLU A 100 -34.95 30.09 -13.32
N PHE A 101 -34.17 31.05 -12.81
CA PHE A 101 -32.73 30.89 -12.66
C PHE A 101 -32.36 29.75 -11.70
N ILE A 102 -33.04 29.68 -10.54
CA ILE A 102 -32.82 28.62 -9.56
C ILE A 102 -33.19 27.26 -10.15
N ALA A 103 -34.31 27.16 -10.87
CA ALA A 103 -34.75 25.93 -11.52
C ALA A 103 -33.71 25.45 -12.55
N TRP A 104 -33.24 26.35 -13.42
CA TRP A 104 -32.21 26.05 -14.41
C TRP A 104 -30.90 25.59 -13.77
N LYS A 105 -30.41 26.26 -12.72
CA LYS A 105 -29.18 25.84 -12.02
C LYS A 105 -29.35 24.49 -11.32
N ARG A 106 -30.53 24.18 -10.77
CA ARG A 106 -30.81 22.86 -10.18
C ARG A 106 -30.79 21.77 -11.24
N GLU A 107 -31.35 22.03 -12.41
CA GLU A 107 -31.29 21.10 -13.54
C GLU A 107 -29.84 20.85 -13.97
N LEU A 108 -29.03 21.91 -14.09
CA LEU A 108 -27.60 21.79 -14.38
C LEU A 108 -26.85 20.95 -13.34
N ILE A 109 -27.15 21.11 -12.06
CA ILE A 109 -26.57 20.28 -10.99
C ILE A 109 -27.07 18.84 -11.09
N ASN A 110 -28.33 18.60 -11.43
CA ASN A 110 -28.82 17.24 -11.62
C ASN A 110 -28.15 16.54 -12.81
N GLU A 111 -27.91 17.26 -13.91
CA GLU A 111 -27.27 16.71 -15.10
C GLU A 111 -25.75 16.54 -14.97
N ARG A 112 -25.06 17.54 -14.40
CA ARG A 112 -23.59 17.61 -14.39
C ARG A 112 -22.97 17.57 -12.99
N GLY A 113 -23.77 17.74 -11.95
CA GLY A 113 -23.34 17.75 -10.56
C GLY A 113 -22.70 16.45 -10.11
N GLY A 114 -23.05 15.32 -10.73
CA GLY A 114 -22.39 14.04 -10.49
C GLY A 114 -20.87 14.11 -10.64
N ILE A 115 -20.35 14.88 -11.61
CA ILE A 115 -18.91 15.01 -11.84
C ILE A 115 -18.24 15.80 -10.71
N PHE A 116 -18.85 16.93 -10.30
CA PHE A 116 -18.33 17.78 -9.21
C PHE A 116 -18.31 17.03 -7.88
N ILE A 117 -19.41 16.33 -7.58
CA ILE A 117 -19.58 15.53 -6.37
C ILE A 117 -18.58 14.37 -6.35
N TRP A 118 -18.41 13.67 -7.48
CA TRP A 118 -17.48 12.55 -7.59
C TRP A 118 -16.03 12.99 -7.37
N HIS A 119 -15.64 14.14 -7.92
CA HIS A 119 -14.30 14.71 -7.72
C HIS A 119 -14.00 14.97 -6.22
N ILE A 120 -14.94 15.60 -5.49
CA ILE A 120 -14.78 15.87 -4.06
C ILE A 120 -14.73 14.58 -3.24
N TYR A 121 -15.56 13.57 -3.55
CA TYR A 121 -15.50 12.29 -2.86
C TYR A 121 -14.19 11.53 -3.10
N ILE A 122 -13.63 11.59 -4.31
CA ILE A 122 -12.31 11.00 -4.58
C ILE A 122 -11.22 11.71 -3.81
N LEU A 123 -11.21 13.05 -3.85
CA LEU A 123 -10.22 13.84 -3.14
C LEU A 123 -10.26 13.52 -1.64
N THR A 124 -11.46 13.51 -1.05
CA THR A 124 -11.64 13.23 0.37
C THR A 124 -11.32 11.77 0.72
N GLY A 125 -11.82 10.83 -0.09
CA GLY A 125 -11.64 9.40 0.11
C GLY A 125 -10.19 8.95 0.00
N THR A 126 -9.44 9.47 -0.98
CA THR A 126 -8.01 9.16 -1.15
C THR A 126 -7.18 9.65 0.04
N ASN A 127 -7.47 10.84 0.56
CA ASN A 127 -6.83 11.37 1.77
C ASN A 127 -7.12 10.52 3.01
N ILE A 128 -8.39 10.12 3.24
CA ILE A 128 -8.75 9.25 4.36
C ILE A 128 -8.08 7.87 4.25
N LEU A 129 -8.10 7.26 3.05
CA LEU A 129 -7.44 5.99 2.80
C LEU A 129 -5.93 6.08 3.04
N PHE A 130 -5.30 7.20 2.67
CA PHE A 130 -3.88 7.43 2.97
C PHE A 130 -3.60 7.53 4.48
N VAL A 131 -4.44 8.24 5.24
CA VAL A 131 -4.30 8.33 6.70
C VAL A 131 -4.44 6.96 7.35
N LEU A 132 -5.46 6.18 6.95
CA LEU A 132 -5.65 4.81 7.41
C LEU A 132 -4.43 3.93 7.07
N PHE A 133 -3.90 4.06 5.86
CA PHE A 133 -2.67 3.37 5.42
C PHE A 133 -1.43 3.78 6.24
N CYS A 134 -1.34 5.06 6.63
CA CYS A 134 -0.25 5.56 7.45
C CYS A 134 -0.29 5.02 8.89
N ILE A 135 -1.47 4.96 9.49
CA ILE A 135 -1.71 4.51 10.86
C ILE A 135 -1.67 2.98 10.98
N TRP A 136 -1.90 2.24 9.88
CA TRP A 136 -1.94 0.78 9.90
C TRP A 136 -0.68 0.19 10.57
N PRO A 137 -0.84 -0.62 11.66
CA PRO A 137 0.29 -1.25 12.34
C PRO A 137 1.09 -2.16 11.40
N THR A 138 2.39 -1.88 11.30
CA THR A 138 3.35 -2.46 10.34
C THR A 138 4.54 -3.15 11.00
N LYS A 139 4.49 -3.39 12.31
CA LYS A 139 5.57 -4.11 13.00
C LYS A 139 5.07 -5.48 13.45
N ARG A 140 5.21 -6.48 12.59
CA ARG A 140 5.19 -7.89 12.98
C ARG A 140 6.59 -8.44 12.88
N ARG A 141 6.98 -9.22 13.88
CA ARG A 141 8.28 -9.89 13.92
C ARG A 141 8.03 -11.37 13.73
N VAL A 142 8.42 -11.89 12.58
CA VAL A 142 8.53 -13.33 12.39
C VAL A 142 9.95 -13.77 12.61
N ARG A 143 10.09 -14.87 13.34
CA ARG A 143 11.35 -15.54 13.57
C ARG A 143 11.31 -16.95 13.01
N PHE A 144 12.43 -17.33 12.42
CA PHE A 144 12.71 -18.66 11.92
C PHE A 144 13.82 -19.25 12.78
N ASP A 145 13.55 -20.36 13.45
CA ASP A 145 14.53 -21.12 14.23
C ASP A 145 14.81 -22.43 13.50
N ARG A 146 16.02 -22.52 12.94
CA ARG A 146 16.48 -23.68 12.18
C ARG A 146 16.67 -24.91 13.05
N LYS A 147 17.24 -24.76 14.26
CA LYS A 147 17.56 -25.88 15.15
C LYS A 147 16.29 -26.62 15.57
N ARG A 148 15.25 -25.86 15.89
CA ARG A 148 13.95 -26.40 16.31
C ARG A 148 13.02 -26.68 15.13
N GLY A 149 13.32 -26.16 13.94
CA GLY A 149 12.45 -26.28 12.77
C GLY A 149 11.11 -25.56 12.94
N ILE A 150 11.12 -24.42 13.64
CA ILE A 150 9.91 -23.67 13.98
C ILE A 150 9.92 -22.25 13.41
N ILE A 151 8.73 -21.74 13.13
CA ILE A 151 8.46 -20.38 12.71
C ILE A 151 7.45 -19.80 13.68
N TYR A 152 7.74 -18.64 14.24
CA TYR A 152 6.85 -18.05 15.22
C TYR A 152 6.78 -16.53 15.13
N THR A 153 5.66 -16.00 15.61
CA THR A 153 5.38 -14.57 15.64
C THR A 153 4.43 -14.26 16.79
N TYR A 154 4.46 -13.00 17.22
CA TYR A 154 3.47 -12.43 18.12
C TYR A 154 2.65 -11.39 17.37
N VAL A 155 1.32 -11.57 17.32
CA VAL A 155 0.40 -10.69 16.59
C VAL A 155 -0.86 -10.48 17.43
N ASN A 156 -1.25 -9.23 17.69
CA ASN A 156 -2.48 -8.89 18.41
C ASN A 156 -2.63 -9.66 19.73
N ASN A 157 -1.58 -9.67 20.53
CA ASN A 157 -1.47 -10.40 21.80
C ASN A 157 -1.60 -11.94 21.71
N LYS A 158 -1.53 -12.51 20.50
CA LYS A 158 -1.58 -13.96 20.27
C LYS A 158 -0.24 -14.46 19.75
N PHE A 159 0.24 -15.55 20.36
CA PHE A 159 1.42 -16.27 19.90
C PHE A 159 1.02 -17.27 18.83
N HIS A 160 1.70 -17.21 17.68
CA HIS A 160 1.52 -18.13 16.58
C HIS A 160 2.81 -18.90 16.37
N LEU A 161 2.70 -20.22 16.27
CA LEU A 161 3.82 -21.15 16.10
C LEU A 161 3.50 -22.10 14.95
N THR A 162 4.49 -22.39 14.12
CA THR A 162 4.41 -23.37 13.04
C THR A 162 5.64 -24.25 13.09
N GLU A 163 5.43 -25.55 13.21
CA GLU A 163 6.49 -26.55 13.08
C GLU A 163 6.57 -26.99 11.62
N VAL A 164 7.74 -26.82 11.00
CA VAL A 164 7.94 -27.11 9.57
C VAL A 164 7.70 -28.59 9.25
N LYS A 165 7.98 -29.48 10.19
CA LYS A 165 7.74 -30.93 10.04
C LYS A 165 6.27 -31.35 10.07
N LYS A 166 5.39 -30.50 10.63
CA LYS A 166 3.94 -30.78 10.74
C LYS A 166 3.13 -30.13 9.61
N LEU A 167 3.81 -29.60 8.59
CA LEU A 167 3.16 -29.00 7.43
C LEU A 167 2.52 -30.08 6.57
N MET A 168 1.29 -29.83 6.10
CA MET A 168 0.55 -30.75 5.22
C MET A 168 1.08 -30.74 3.78
N ARG A 169 1.85 -29.71 3.40
CA ARG A 169 2.46 -29.54 2.08
C ARG A 169 3.97 -29.31 2.22
N PRO A 170 4.74 -29.39 1.13
CA PRO A 170 6.14 -28.97 1.14
C PRO A 170 6.30 -27.51 1.61
N PHE A 171 7.26 -27.25 2.50
CA PHE A 171 7.52 -25.92 3.05
C PHE A 171 7.61 -24.77 2.01
N PRO A 172 8.25 -24.95 0.84
CA PRO A 172 8.33 -23.90 -0.17
C PRO A 172 6.98 -23.44 -0.74
N GLU A 173 5.95 -24.28 -0.70
CA GLU A 173 4.60 -23.95 -1.21
C GLU A 173 3.86 -22.98 -0.30
N TYR A 174 4.29 -22.82 0.94
CA TYR A 174 3.71 -21.89 1.90
C TYR A 174 4.12 -20.43 1.66
N PHE A 175 5.03 -20.18 0.72
CA PHE A 175 5.42 -18.85 0.28
C PHE A 175 4.87 -18.57 -1.12
N ALA A 176 3.98 -17.58 -1.23
CA ALA A 176 3.63 -16.99 -2.51
C ALA A 176 4.47 -15.74 -2.78
N PHE A 177 4.91 -15.63 -4.00
CA PHE A 177 5.52 -14.42 -4.53
C PHE A 177 4.62 -13.90 -5.65
N ILE A 178 4.05 -12.71 -5.46
CA ILE A 178 3.12 -12.09 -6.41
C ILE A 178 3.71 -10.81 -7.04
N GLY A 179 5.04 -10.76 -7.17
CA GLY A 179 5.75 -9.60 -7.72
C GLY A 179 5.98 -8.48 -6.69
N ILE A 180 4.93 -8.04 -6.01
CA ILE A 180 5.00 -6.90 -5.06
C ILE A 180 5.58 -7.27 -3.68
N GLY A 181 5.69 -8.57 -3.37
CA GLY A 181 6.18 -9.05 -2.08
C GLY A 181 6.10 -10.57 -1.96
N VAL A 182 6.70 -11.09 -0.88
CA VAL A 182 6.59 -12.50 -0.47
C VAL A 182 5.58 -12.61 0.67
N PHE A 183 4.60 -13.48 0.50
CA PHE A 183 3.45 -13.70 1.38
C PHE A 183 3.51 -15.11 1.95
N PHE A 184 3.31 -15.25 3.26
CA PHE A 184 3.20 -16.55 3.93
C PHE A 184 2.38 -16.42 5.22
N TRP A 185 1.94 -17.56 5.79
CA TRP A 185 1.21 -17.57 7.06
C TRP A 185 2.01 -18.29 8.16
N VAL A 186 1.77 -17.89 9.40
CA VAL A 186 2.10 -18.69 10.59
C VAL A 186 0.79 -19.26 11.12
N HIS A 187 0.69 -20.54 11.50
CA HIS A 187 -0.56 -21.20 11.93
C HIS A 187 -1.47 -20.34 12.85
N PRO A 188 -2.81 -20.50 12.79
CA PRO A 188 -3.56 -21.56 12.09
C PRO A 188 -3.85 -21.24 10.61
N TYR A 189 -3.65 -22.24 9.75
CA TYR A 189 -3.92 -22.17 8.32
C TYR A 189 -5.40 -22.50 8.02
N GLN A 190 -6.17 -21.53 7.50
CA GLN A 190 -7.36 -21.83 6.72
C GLN A 190 -6.94 -21.88 5.25
N GLN A 191 -7.32 -22.96 4.55
CA GLN A 191 -6.88 -23.34 3.20
C GLN A 191 -6.53 -22.15 2.28
N ALA A 192 -5.33 -22.24 1.69
CA ALA A 192 -4.77 -21.34 0.69
C ALA A 192 -5.48 -21.42 -0.68
N LYS A 193 -6.81 -21.51 -0.75
CA LYS A 193 -7.54 -21.47 -2.03
C LYS A 193 -7.50 -20.07 -2.65
N TYR A 194 -7.39 -19.03 -1.83
CA TYR A 194 -7.23 -17.65 -2.29
C TYR A 194 -6.22 -16.95 -1.36
N PHE A 195 -5.10 -16.46 -1.90
CA PHE A 195 -4.33 -15.45 -1.21
C PHE A 195 -5.24 -14.23 -1.05
N ALA A 196 -5.78 -14.02 0.15
CA ALA A 196 -6.58 -12.84 0.41
C ALA A 196 -5.71 -11.61 0.15
N ASN A 197 -6.18 -10.72 -0.74
CA ASN A 197 -5.51 -9.46 -1.08
C ASN A 197 -5.36 -8.53 0.13
N ALA A 198 -6.10 -8.78 1.22
CA ALA A 198 -6.06 -8.03 2.46
C ALA A 198 -5.43 -8.86 3.60
N ARG A 199 -4.45 -8.26 4.29
CA ARG A 199 -3.72 -8.83 5.42
C ARG A 199 -4.68 -9.25 6.55
N ARG A 200 -4.88 -10.55 6.80
CA ARG A 200 -5.72 -11.07 7.90
C ARG A 200 -4.96 -12.03 8.82
N GLY A 201 -5.29 -12.01 10.12
CA GLY A 201 -4.78 -12.96 11.10
C GLY A 201 -3.25 -12.95 11.22
N SER A 202 -2.63 -14.12 11.11
CA SER A 202 -1.20 -14.41 11.24
C SER A 202 -0.41 -14.32 9.92
N GLN A 203 -1.01 -13.74 8.87
CA GLN A 203 -0.35 -13.52 7.58
C GLN A 203 0.83 -12.54 7.69
N MET A 204 1.88 -12.85 6.94
CA MET A 204 3.12 -12.11 6.88
C MET A 204 3.42 -11.72 5.45
N ILE A 205 3.87 -10.48 5.30
CA ILE A 205 4.18 -9.89 4.01
C ILE A 205 5.55 -9.25 4.17
N VAL A 206 6.48 -9.68 3.33
CA VAL A 206 7.79 -9.03 3.20
C VAL A 206 7.82 -8.38 1.84
N SER A 207 7.84 -7.06 1.84
CA SER A 207 7.95 -6.26 0.63
C SER A 207 8.91 -5.12 0.87
N ASP A 208 9.75 -4.83 -0.11
CA ASP A 208 10.53 -3.62 -0.15
C ASP A 208 10.75 -3.15 -1.60
N TYR A 209 11.51 -2.06 -1.77
CA TYR A 209 11.70 -1.45 -3.08
C TYR A 209 12.30 -2.39 -4.15
N THR A 210 13.03 -3.43 -3.75
CA THR A 210 13.58 -4.41 -4.71
C THR A 210 12.52 -5.37 -5.26
N MET A 211 11.31 -5.34 -4.71
CA MET A 211 10.16 -6.11 -5.16
C MET A 211 9.14 -5.20 -5.84
N TRP A 212 8.73 -4.11 -5.19
CA TRP A 212 7.66 -3.26 -5.74
C TRP A 212 8.12 -2.31 -6.86
N LEU A 213 9.35 -1.78 -6.86
CA LEU A 213 9.79 -0.90 -7.96
C LEU A 213 9.83 -1.64 -9.30
N PRO A 214 10.39 -2.86 -9.41
CA PRO A 214 10.31 -3.64 -10.63
C PRO A 214 8.89 -3.91 -11.13
N MET A 215 7.92 -4.00 -10.22
CA MET A 215 6.51 -4.16 -10.56
C MET A 215 5.90 -2.88 -11.10
N ILE A 216 6.16 -1.73 -10.45
CA ILE A 216 5.68 -0.44 -10.93
C ILE A 216 6.23 -0.19 -12.33
N PHE A 217 7.51 -0.45 -12.59
CA PHE A 217 8.13 -0.18 -13.88
C PHE A 217 8.21 -1.42 -14.78
N MET A 218 7.28 -2.37 -14.64
CA MET A 218 7.33 -3.64 -15.39
C MET A 218 7.21 -3.45 -16.91
N TRP A 219 6.63 -2.33 -17.36
CA TRP A 219 6.54 -1.97 -18.78
C TRP A 219 7.91 -1.65 -19.41
N ILE A 220 8.95 -1.42 -18.60
CA ILE A 220 10.31 -1.22 -19.09
C ILE A 220 10.99 -2.59 -19.28
N PRO A 221 11.47 -2.92 -20.50
CA PRO A 221 12.10 -4.22 -20.77
C PRO A 221 13.23 -4.56 -19.78
N GLY A 222 13.22 -5.79 -19.27
CA GLY A 222 14.24 -6.29 -18.35
C GLY A 222 14.16 -5.76 -16.90
N VAL A 223 13.28 -4.80 -16.60
CA VAL A 223 13.14 -4.29 -15.23
C VAL A 223 12.49 -5.32 -14.30
N TYR A 224 11.49 -6.06 -14.77
CA TYR A 224 10.85 -7.13 -13.99
C TYR A 224 11.85 -8.20 -13.50
N GLN A 225 12.86 -8.54 -14.31
CA GLN A 225 13.92 -9.50 -13.94
C GLN A 225 14.81 -9.01 -12.79
N LYS A 226 14.80 -7.70 -12.50
CA LYS A 226 15.52 -7.14 -11.34
C LYS A 226 14.82 -7.43 -10.01
N ASN A 227 13.60 -7.96 -10.03
CA ASN A 227 12.85 -8.30 -8.83
C ASN A 227 13.59 -9.34 -7.96
N LYS A 228 13.68 -9.07 -6.66
CA LYS A 228 14.41 -9.91 -5.70
C LYS A 228 13.52 -10.75 -4.78
N GLY A 229 12.22 -10.81 -5.03
CA GLY A 229 11.30 -11.64 -4.25
C GLY A 229 11.61 -13.14 -4.29
N ALA A 230 11.99 -13.67 -5.46
CA ALA A 230 12.43 -15.07 -5.59
C ALA A 230 13.67 -15.38 -4.74
N VAL A 231 14.62 -14.43 -4.67
CA VAL A 231 15.83 -14.55 -3.85
C VAL A 231 15.49 -14.58 -2.36
N LEU A 232 14.56 -13.72 -1.91
CA LEU A 232 14.07 -13.74 -0.53
C LEU A 232 13.42 -15.09 -0.18
N LYS A 233 12.53 -15.60 -1.06
CA LYS A 233 11.90 -16.92 -0.86
C LYS A 233 12.96 -18.02 -0.76
N ARG A 234 13.96 -18.00 -1.64
CA ARG A 234 15.07 -18.96 -1.62
C ARG A 234 15.83 -18.92 -0.29
N PHE A 235 16.19 -17.73 0.21
CA PHE A 235 16.86 -17.62 1.51
C PHE A 235 16.03 -18.19 2.67
N LEU A 236 14.73 -17.94 2.70
CA LEU A 236 13.84 -18.48 3.74
C LEU A 236 13.76 -20.02 3.69
N VAL A 237 13.66 -20.58 2.49
CA VAL A 237 13.63 -22.03 2.26
C VAL A 237 14.96 -22.67 2.62
N ASP A 238 16.07 -22.14 2.11
CA ASP A 238 17.42 -22.65 2.35
C ASP A 238 17.74 -22.67 3.84
N PHE A 239 17.38 -21.60 4.56
CA PHE A 239 17.65 -21.48 5.98
C PHE A 239 16.96 -22.57 6.82
N MET A 240 15.73 -22.93 6.47
CA MET A 240 14.94 -23.92 7.20
C MET A 240 15.15 -25.35 6.70
N ASN A 241 15.75 -25.53 5.53
CA ASN A 241 15.99 -26.86 4.98
C ASN A 241 17.15 -27.56 5.72
N PRO A 242 16.92 -28.73 6.35
CA PRO A 242 17.98 -29.47 7.04
C PRO A 242 19.09 -29.93 6.09
N ASN A 243 18.78 -30.14 4.81
CA ASN A 243 19.72 -30.63 3.81
C ASN A 243 20.59 -29.52 3.19
N THR A 244 20.38 -28.25 3.56
CA THR A 244 21.22 -27.15 3.06
C THR A 244 22.64 -27.29 3.60
N PRO A 245 23.68 -27.16 2.74
CA PRO A 245 25.08 -27.27 3.16
C PRO A 245 25.40 -26.38 4.37
N PRO A 246 26.12 -26.90 5.39
CA PRO A 246 26.49 -26.12 6.56
C PRO A 246 27.25 -24.83 6.23
N GLU A 247 28.10 -24.86 5.21
CA GLU A 247 28.84 -23.69 4.70
C GLU A 247 27.93 -22.55 4.24
N ARG A 248 26.81 -22.90 3.59
CA ARG A 248 25.82 -21.91 3.11
C ARG A 248 25.09 -21.26 4.27
N ILE A 249 24.73 -22.05 5.28
CA ILE A 249 24.11 -21.52 6.49
C ILE A 249 25.10 -20.67 7.29
N ALA A 250 26.36 -21.11 7.42
CA ALA A 250 27.40 -20.31 8.06
C ALA A 250 27.58 -18.97 7.34
N SER A 251 27.67 -18.98 6.00
CA SER A 251 27.75 -17.76 5.20
C SER A 251 26.53 -16.85 5.36
N MET A 252 25.32 -17.41 5.44
CA MET A 252 24.10 -16.67 5.74
C MET A 252 24.14 -16.03 7.14
N MET A 253 24.62 -16.76 8.15
CA MET A 253 24.67 -16.31 9.53
C MET A 253 25.81 -15.34 9.81
N GLU A 254 26.92 -15.45 9.10
CA GLU A 254 28.05 -14.50 9.12
C GLU A 254 27.66 -13.18 8.44
N ALA A 255 26.84 -13.25 7.39
CA ALA A 255 26.39 -12.06 6.69
C ALA A 255 25.49 -11.15 7.57
N LEU A 256 24.80 -11.69 8.59
CA LEU A 256 23.74 -11.05 9.38
C LEU A 256 24.17 -10.50 10.73
#